data_AF-A0A2J8Y2E8-F1
#
_entry.id   AF-A0A2J8Y2E8-F1
#
_cell.length_a   1.000
_cell.length_b   1.000
_cell.length_c   1.000
_cell.angle_alpha   90.00
_cell.angle_beta   90.00
_cell.angle_gamma   90.00
#
_symmetry.space_group_name_H-M   'P 1'
#
loop_
_entity.id
_entity.type
_entity.pdbx_description
1 polymer ?
#
loop_
_entity_poly.entity_id
_entity_poly.type
_entity_poly.pdbx_seq_one_letter_code
_entity_poly.pdbx_strand_id
1 'polypeptide(L)'
;MEQFNPSLRNFIAMGKNYEKALAGVTYAAKGYFDALVKMGELASESQGSKELGDVLFQMAEVHRQIQNQLEEMLKSFHNELLTQLEQKVELDSRYLSAALKKYQTEQRSKGDALDKCQAELKKLRKKSQGSKNPQKYSDKELQYIDAISNKQGELENYVSDGYKTALTEERRRFC
;
A
#
# COMPACT_ATOMS: atom_id res chain seq x y z
N MET A 1 -7.36 7.65 -2.36
CA MET A 1 -6.47 7.18 -1.26
C MET A 1 -7.13 6.22 -0.28
N GLU A 2 -8.32 6.51 0.27
CA GLU A 2 -8.93 5.68 1.35
C GLU A 2 -9.30 4.26 0.94
N GLN A 3 -9.58 4.00 -0.34
CA GLN A 3 -10.00 2.67 -0.81
C GLN A 3 -8.84 1.69 -1.05
N PHE A 4 -7.61 2.17 -1.24
CA PHE A 4 -6.49 1.27 -1.61
C PHE A 4 -6.22 0.19 -0.56
N ASN A 5 -6.11 0.57 0.72
CA ASN A 5 -5.83 -0.40 1.79
C ASN A 5 -6.97 -1.41 2.00
N PRO A 6 -8.26 -1.00 2.02
CA PRO A 6 -9.38 -1.93 1.98
C PRO A 6 -9.35 -2.89 0.77
N SER A 7 -9.13 -2.37 -0.44
CA SER A 7 -9.03 -3.20 -1.64
C SER A 7 -7.87 -4.18 -1.58
N LEU A 8 -6.70 -3.76 -1.07
CA LEU A 8 -5.53 -4.61 -0.89
C LEU A 8 -5.77 -5.70 0.16
N ARG A 9 -6.45 -5.38 1.28
CA ARG A 9 -6.87 -6.39 2.27
C ARG A 9 -7.81 -7.42 1.67
N ASN A 10 -8.76 -6.99 0.85
CA ASN A 10 -9.64 -7.92 0.14
C ASN A 10 -8.85 -8.78 -0.86
N PHE A 11 -7.91 -8.20 -1.60
CA PHE A 11 -7.03 -8.94 -2.52
C PHE A 11 -6.22 -10.01 -1.78
N ILE A 12 -5.62 -9.67 -0.64
CA ILE A 12 -4.91 -10.63 0.23
C ILE A 12 -5.83 -11.75 0.70
N ALA A 13 -7.05 -11.42 1.15
CA ALA A 13 -8.03 -12.42 1.59
C ALA A 13 -8.40 -13.39 0.46
N MET A 14 -8.59 -12.88 -0.76
CA MET A 14 -8.81 -13.72 -1.95
C MET A 14 -7.59 -14.57 -2.29
N GLY A 15 -6.37 -14.02 -2.14
CA GLY A 15 -5.13 -14.75 -2.29
C GLY A 15 -5.01 -15.92 -1.31
N LYS A 16 -5.35 -15.72 -0.04
CA LYS A 16 -5.38 -16.79 0.98
C LYS A 16 -6.41 -17.87 0.67
N ASN A 17 -7.59 -17.49 0.17
CA ASN A 17 -8.60 -18.45 -0.26
C ASN A 17 -8.11 -19.27 -1.46
N TYR A 18 -7.44 -18.62 -2.41
CA TYR A 18 -6.83 -19.28 -3.56
C TYR A 18 -5.73 -20.27 -3.15
N GLU A 19 -4.81 -19.85 -2.27
CA GLU A 19 -3.77 -20.70 -1.69
C GLU A 19 -4.38 -21.94 -1.02
N LYS A 20 -5.41 -21.75 -0.18
CA LYS A 20 -6.10 -22.85 0.49
C LYS A 20 -6.74 -23.83 -0.49
N ALA A 21 -7.36 -23.34 -1.56
CA ALA A 21 -7.95 -24.18 -2.58
C ALA A 21 -6.88 -25.02 -3.30
N LEU A 22 -5.77 -24.40 -3.67
CA LEU A 22 -4.64 -25.10 -4.28
C LEU A 22 -4.02 -26.13 -3.35
N ALA A 23 -3.85 -25.83 -2.06
CA ALA A 23 -3.38 -26.81 -1.08
C ALA A 23 -4.32 -28.03 -0.98
N GLY A 24 -5.64 -27.82 -1.11
CA GLY A 24 -6.62 -28.90 -1.20
C GLY A 24 -6.45 -29.77 -2.45
N VAL A 25 -6.20 -29.16 -3.60
CA VAL A 25 -5.88 -29.88 -4.86
C VAL A 25 -4.60 -30.69 -4.69
N THR A 26 -3.55 -30.08 -4.13
CA THR A 26 -2.29 -30.75 -3.82
C THR A 26 -2.54 -31.99 -2.94
N TYR A 27 -3.29 -31.84 -1.86
CA TYR A 27 -3.60 -32.95 -0.97
C TYR A 27 -4.35 -34.10 -1.69
N ALA A 28 -5.37 -33.78 -2.49
CA ALA A 28 -6.13 -34.79 -3.24
C ALA A 28 -5.26 -35.49 -4.31
N ALA A 29 -4.42 -34.73 -5.01
CA ALA A 29 -3.52 -35.24 -6.03
C ALA A 29 -2.53 -36.27 -5.45
N LYS A 30 -2.00 -36.02 -4.25
CA LYS A 30 -1.13 -36.97 -3.56
C LYS A 30 -1.80 -38.34 -3.39
N GLY A 31 -3.02 -38.36 -2.86
CA GLY A 31 -3.76 -39.62 -2.67
C GLY A 31 -4.07 -40.35 -4.00
N TYR A 32 -4.36 -39.61 -5.07
CA TYR A 32 -4.56 -40.19 -6.39
C TYR A 32 -3.26 -40.83 -6.94
N PHE A 33 -2.12 -40.15 -6.82
CA PHE A 33 -0.85 -40.69 -7.31
C PHE A 33 -0.31 -41.84 -6.43
N ASP A 34 -0.58 -41.84 -5.13
CA ASP A 34 -0.30 -43.00 -4.27
C ASP A 34 -1.07 -44.24 -4.75
N ALA A 35 -2.34 -44.07 -5.15
CA ALA A 35 -3.12 -45.16 -5.75
C ALA A 35 -2.58 -45.59 -7.12
N LEU A 36 -2.09 -44.64 -7.93
CA LEU A 36 -1.44 -44.92 -9.22
C LEU A 36 -0.18 -45.77 -9.05
N VAL A 37 0.66 -45.44 -8.07
CA VAL A 37 1.86 -46.23 -7.73
C VAL A 37 1.46 -47.65 -7.35
N LYS A 38 0.45 -47.82 -6.49
CA LYS A 38 -0.05 -49.13 -6.10
C LYS A 38 -0.54 -49.97 -7.28
N MET A 39 -1.19 -49.34 -8.26
CA MET A 39 -1.59 -50.02 -9.50
C MET A 39 -0.37 -50.41 -10.35
N GLY A 40 0.66 -49.56 -10.38
CA GLY A 40 1.95 -49.87 -11.00
C GLY A 40 2.64 -51.08 -10.39
N GLU A 41 2.60 -51.22 -9.06
CA GLU A 41 3.15 -52.37 -8.33
C GLU A 41 2.43 -53.67 -8.74
N LEU A 42 1.09 -53.69 -8.69
CA LEU A 42 0.28 -54.85 -9.07
C LEU A 42 0.52 -55.26 -10.53
N ALA A 43 0.63 -54.30 -11.46
CA ALA A 43 0.90 -54.56 -12.86
C ALA A 43 2.33 -55.12 -13.08
N SER A 44 3.30 -54.64 -12.30
CA SER A 44 4.70 -55.08 -12.37
C SER A 44 4.92 -56.50 -11.85
N GLU A 45 4.10 -56.95 -10.90
CA GLU A 45 4.11 -58.33 -10.38
C GLU A 45 3.42 -59.32 -11.34
N SER A 46 2.57 -58.84 -12.25
CA SER A 46 1.89 -59.66 -13.26
C SER A 46 2.85 -60.16 -14.35
N GLN A 47 2.69 -61.43 -14.74
CA GLN A 47 3.48 -62.03 -15.83
C GLN A 47 3.18 -61.43 -17.21
N GLY A 48 1.97 -60.87 -17.40
CA GLY A 48 1.51 -60.35 -18.69
C GLY A 48 1.41 -58.82 -18.78
N SER A 49 1.82 -58.09 -17.72
CA SER A 49 1.54 -56.64 -17.62
C SER A 49 2.70 -55.81 -17.10
N LYS A 50 3.93 -56.36 -17.08
CA LYS A 50 5.10 -55.67 -16.53
C LYS A 50 5.38 -54.32 -17.17
N GLU A 51 5.35 -54.26 -18.51
CA GLU A 51 5.58 -53.01 -19.25
C GLU A 51 4.55 -51.93 -18.91
N LEU A 52 3.30 -52.32 -18.61
CA LEU A 52 2.27 -51.39 -18.14
C LEU A 52 2.62 -50.84 -16.75
N GLY A 53 3.16 -51.69 -15.86
CA GLY A 53 3.67 -51.26 -14.57
C GLY A 53 4.75 -50.17 -14.68
N ASP A 54 5.71 -50.37 -15.57
CA ASP A 54 6.77 -49.39 -15.84
C ASP A 54 6.21 -48.05 -16.33
N VAL A 55 5.21 -48.07 -17.21
CA VAL A 55 4.53 -46.85 -17.69
C VAL A 55 3.79 -46.14 -16.55
N LEU A 56 3.08 -46.88 -15.69
CA LEU A 56 2.36 -46.30 -14.54
C LEU A 56 3.33 -45.64 -13.54
N PHE A 57 4.49 -46.25 -13.30
CA PHE A 57 5.52 -45.64 -12.46
C PHE A 57 6.12 -44.38 -13.08
N GLN A 58 6.38 -44.37 -14.38
CA GLN A 58 6.84 -43.16 -15.07
C GLN A 58 5.81 -42.03 -14.96
N MET A 59 4.53 -42.35 -15.13
CA MET A 59 3.45 -41.36 -14.94
C MET A 59 3.41 -40.83 -13.51
N ALA A 60 3.50 -41.71 -12.51
CA ALA A 60 3.52 -41.32 -11.10
C ALA A 60 4.72 -40.40 -10.77
N GLU A 61 5.90 -40.70 -11.31
CA GLU A 61 7.10 -39.89 -11.09
C GLU A 61 7.00 -38.50 -11.72
N VAL A 62 6.49 -38.39 -12.95
CA VAL A 62 6.24 -37.08 -13.60
C VAL A 62 5.28 -36.25 -12.74
N HIS A 63 4.21 -36.87 -12.26
CA HIS A 63 3.24 -36.18 -11.42
C HIS A 63 3.78 -35.79 -10.04
N ARG A 64 4.65 -36.61 -9.44
CA ARG A 64 5.38 -36.26 -8.21
C ARG A 64 6.24 -35.01 -8.40
N GLN A 65 6.91 -34.89 -9.54
CA GLN A 65 7.73 -33.71 -9.86
C GLN A 65 6.88 -32.44 -10.02
N ILE A 66 5.76 -32.52 -10.75
CA ILE A 66 4.80 -31.42 -10.89
C ILE A 66 4.29 -30.98 -9.51
N GLN A 67 4.00 -31.94 -8.63
CA GLN A 67 3.52 -31.66 -7.29
C GLN A 67 4.54 -30.92 -6.44
N ASN A 68 5.80 -31.35 -6.46
CA ASN A 68 6.88 -30.69 -5.72
C ASN A 68 7.04 -29.23 -6.19
N GLN A 69 7.00 -28.98 -7.50
CA GLN A 69 7.06 -27.63 -8.06
C GLN A 69 5.86 -26.78 -7.62
N LEU A 70 4.66 -27.36 -7.58
CA LEU A 70 3.46 -26.68 -7.13
C LEU A 70 3.55 -26.29 -5.64
N GLU A 71 4.06 -27.18 -4.79
CA GLU A 71 4.26 -26.90 -3.37
C GLU A 71 5.29 -25.78 -3.13
N GLU A 72 6.39 -25.77 -3.88
CA GLU A 72 7.37 -24.68 -3.83
C GLU A 72 6.78 -23.35 -4.28
N MET A 73 6.02 -23.35 -5.37
CA MET A 73 5.31 -22.16 -5.87
C MET A 73 4.31 -21.63 -4.85
N LEU A 74 3.57 -22.51 -4.17
CA LEU A 74 2.65 -22.11 -3.10
C LEU A 74 3.37 -21.49 -1.91
N LYS A 75 4.52 -22.05 -1.50
CA LYS A 75 5.35 -21.46 -0.42
C LYS A 75 5.86 -20.07 -0.80
N SER A 76 6.33 -19.89 -2.03
CA SER A 76 6.76 -18.58 -2.53
C SER A 76 5.60 -17.58 -2.58
N PHE A 77 4.44 -17.99 -3.12
CA PHE A 77 3.22 -17.18 -3.14
C PHE A 77 2.81 -16.72 -1.73
N HIS A 78 2.85 -17.60 -0.74
CA HIS A 78 2.54 -17.26 0.65
C HIS A 78 3.56 -16.28 1.26
N ASN A 79 4.85 -16.60 1.17
CA ASN A 79 5.90 -15.89 1.91
C ASN A 79 6.31 -14.58 1.24
N GLU A 80 6.45 -14.59 -0.08
CA GLU A 80 6.99 -13.46 -0.85
C GLU A 80 5.90 -12.49 -1.30
N LEU A 81 4.66 -12.97 -1.46
CA LEU A 81 3.54 -12.11 -1.83
C LEU A 81 2.58 -11.86 -0.66
N LEU A 82 1.84 -12.87 -0.20
CA LEU A 82 0.76 -12.65 0.77
C LEU A 82 1.26 -12.03 2.08
N THR A 83 2.29 -12.64 2.67
CA THR A 83 2.89 -12.16 3.93
C THR A 83 3.48 -10.76 3.77
N GLN A 84 4.19 -10.48 2.68
CA GLN A 84 4.77 -9.17 2.42
C GLN A 84 3.68 -8.09 2.25
N LEU A 85 2.60 -8.40 1.53
CA LEU A 85 1.47 -7.49 1.34
C LEU A 85 0.72 -7.21 2.66
N GLU A 86 0.59 -8.21 3.54
CA GLU A 86 0.00 -8.02 4.87
C GLU A 86 0.81 -7.07 5.73
N GLN A 87 2.13 -7.24 5.75
CA GLN A 87 3.01 -6.32 6.47
C GLN A 87 2.97 -4.91 5.85
N LYS A 88 3.03 -4.82 4.51
CA LYS A 88 2.96 -3.55 3.77
C LYS A 88 1.68 -2.79 4.10
N VAL A 89 0.51 -3.44 4.06
CA VAL A 89 -0.78 -2.76 4.26
C VAL A 89 -0.96 -2.25 5.70
N GLU A 90 -0.38 -2.93 6.69
CA GLU A 90 -0.40 -2.49 8.08
C GLU A 90 0.49 -1.28 8.32
N LEU A 91 1.74 -1.34 7.83
CA LEU A 91 2.70 -0.24 7.94
C LEU A 91 2.21 1.01 7.20
N ASP A 92 1.69 0.83 5.99
CA ASP A 92 1.18 1.89 5.14
C ASP A 92 0.00 2.62 5.79
N SER A 93 -0.94 1.89 6.41
CA SER A 93 -2.06 2.50 7.13
C SER A 93 -1.62 3.40 8.29
N ARG A 94 -0.58 2.99 9.04
CA ARG A 94 -0.02 3.78 10.15
C ARG A 94 0.72 5.01 9.62
N TYR A 95 1.56 4.80 8.60
CA TYR A 95 2.35 5.85 7.97
C TYR A 95 1.46 6.96 7.37
N LEU A 96 0.46 6.59 6.54
CA LEU A 96 -0.41 7.56 5.88
C LEU A 96 -1.21 8.39 6.89
N SER A 97 -1.68 7.77 7.98
CA SER A 97 -2.39 8.47 9.05
C SER A 97 -1.50 9.50 9.74
N ALA A 98 -0.24 9.14 10.03
CA ALA A 98 0.74 10.05 10.62
C ALA A 98 1.12 11.18 9.66
N ALA A 99 1.36 10.86 8.39
CA ALA A 99 1.69 11.82 7.34
C ALA A 99 0.56 12.83 7.12
N LEU A 100 -0.68 12.35 7.01
CA LEU A 100 -1.87 13.21 6.86
C LEU A 100 -2.05 14.14 8.06
N LYS A 101 -1.94 13.60 9.29
CA LYS A 101 -2.06 14.40 10.52
C LYS A 101 -0.97 15.48 10.60
N LYS A 102 0.27 15.14 10.25
CA LYS A 102 1.38 16.10 10.19
C LYS A 102 1.09 17.19 9.15
N TYR A 103 0.66 16.79 7.95
CA TYR A 103 0.34 17.71 6.87
C TYR A 103 -0.75 18.72 7.28
N GLN A 104 -1.87 18.21 7.82
CA GLN A 104 -3.00 19.02 8.27
C GLN A 104 -2.63 19.98 9.42
N THR A 105 -1.79 19.54 10.35
CA THR A 105 -1.35 20.36 11.49
C THR A 105 -0.51 21.55 11.02
N GLU A 106 0.45 21.31 10.14
CA GLU A 106 1.32 22.35 9.59
C GLU A 106 0.55 23.29 8.65
N GLN A 107 -0.34 22.75 7.79
CA GLN A 107 -1.21 23.54 6.93
C GLN A 107 -2.07 24.50 7.75
N ARG A 108 -2.67 24.00 8.85
CA ARG A 108 -3.47 24.81 9.77
C ARG A 108 -2.62 25.88 10.44
N SER A 109 -1.45 25.52 10.97
CA SER A 109 -0.53 26.46 11.61
C SER A 109 -0.14 27.63 10.68
N LYS A 110 0.20 27.32 9.42
CA LYS A 110 0.51 28.34 8.40
C LYS A 110 -0.71 29.21 8.06
N GLY A 111 -1.89 28.61 7.95
CA GLY A 111 -3.16 29.33 7.76
C GLY A 111 -3.47 30.28 8.92
N ASP A 112 -3.38 29.79 10.16
CA ASP A 112 -3.62 30.58 11.37
C ASP A 112 -2.62 31.75 11.49
N ALA A 113 -1.36 31.54 11.12
CA ALA A 113 -0.35 32.59 11.10
C ALA A 113 -0.64 33.68 10.06
N LEU A 114 -1.15 33.29 8.88
CA LEU A 114 -1.60 34.21 7.84
C LEU A 114 -2.82 35.01 8.31
N ASP A 115 -3.84 34.35 8.84
CA ASP A 115 -5.07 34.98 9.34
C ASP A 115 -4.79 35.96 10.46
N LYS A 116 -3.89 35.60 11.38
CA LYS A 116 -3.42 36.50 12.45
C LYS A 116 -2.75 37.75 11.88
N CYS A 117 -1.91 37.59 10.86
CA CYS A 117 -1.21 38.71 10.21
C CYS A 117 -2.22 39.65 9.50
N GLN A 118 -3.20 39.08 8.80
CA GLN A 118 -4.30 39.82 8.18
C GLN A 118 -5.17 40.56 9.22
N ALA A 119 -5.48 39.93 10.35
CA ALA A 119 -6.24 40.54 11.42
C ALA A 119 -5.51 41.74 12.05
N GLU A 120 -4.20 41.63 12.28
CA GLU A 120 -3.39 42.74 12.79
C GLU A 120 -3.27 43.90 11.78
N LEU A 121 -3.14 43.62 10.47
CA LEU A 121 -3.19 44.65 9.44
C LEU A 121 -4.54 45.39 9.44
N LYS A 122 -5.66 44.66 9.53
CA LYS A 122 -7.00 45.26 9.63
C LYS A 122 -7.13 46.16 10.87
N LYS A 123 -6.59 45.75 12.02
CA LYS A 123 -6.56 46.57 13.25
C LYS A 123 -5.69 47.82 13.08
N LEU A 124 -4.53 47.68 12.43
CA LEU A 124 -3.62 48.80 12.18
C LEU A 124 -4.27 49.87 11.29
N ARG A 125 -4.92 49.46 10.21
CA ARG A 125 -5.67 50.34 9.30
C ARG A 125 -6.75 51.14 10.01
N LYS A 126 -7.51 50.49 10.91
CA LYS A 126 -8.52 51.17 11.74
C LYS A 126 -7.90 52.22 12.67
N LYS A 127 -6.73 51.94 13.26
CA LYS A 127 -6.01 52.89 14.11
C LYS A 127 -5.43 54.07 13.31
N SER A 128 -4.95 53.81 12.10
CA SER A 128 -4.41 54.82 11.20
C SER A 128 -5.47 55.87 10.81
N GLN A 129 -6.67 55.42 10.45
CA GLN A 129 -7.78 56.31 10.05
C GLN A 129 -8.28 57.23 11.19
N GLY A 130 -8.15 56.81 12.45
CA GLY A 130 -8.54 57.61 13.62
C GLY A 130 -7.42 58.51 14.18
N SER A 131 -6.22 58.50 13.57
CA SER A 131 -5.04 59.20 14.06
C SER A 131 -4.92 60.61 13.46
N LYS A 132 -4.47 61.58 14.28
CA LYS A 132 -4.07 62.91 13.80
C LYS A 132 -2.75 62.90 13.00
N ASN A 133 -2.02 61.78 13.00
CA ASN A 133 -0.76 61.61 12.27
C ASN A 133 -0.71 60.25 11.52
N PRO A 134 -1.41 60.13 10.37
CA PRO A 134 -1.56 58.86 9.64
C PRO A 134 -0.25 58.31 9.06
N GLN A 135 0.67 59.18 8.62
CA GLN A 135 1.97 58.75 8.06
C GLN A 135 2.78 57.85 9.00
N LYS A 136 2.61 58.00 10.33
CA LYS A 136 3.32 57.20 11.33
C LYS A 136 3.06 55.68 11.21
N TYR A 137 1.94 55.27 10.62
CA TYR A 137 1.56 53.86 10.48
C TYR A 137 1.91 53.27 9.12
N SER A 138 2.34 54.08 8.14
CA SER A 138 2.53 53.66 6.76
C SER A 138 3.60 52.57 6.60
N ASP A 139 4.75 52.75 7.23
CA ASP A 139 5.85 51.76 7.16
C ASP A 139 5.43 50.42 7.77
N LYS A 140 4.67 50.48 8.87
CA LYS A 140 4.19 49.28 9.56
C LYS A 140 3.10 48.57 8.77
N GLU A 141 2.24 49.30 8.04
CA GLU A 141 1.29 48.70 7.10
C GLU A 141 2.01 48.00 5.95
N LEU A 142 3.01 48.64 5.35
CA LEU A 142 3.83 48.05 4.28
C LEU A 142 4.49 46.75 4.75
N GLN A 143 5.07 46.73 5.95
CA GLN A 143 5.63 45.51 6.56
C GLN A 143 4.60 44.39 6.71
N TYR A 144 3.37 44.71 7.14
CA TYR A 144 2.31 43.70 7.25
C TYR A 144 1.84 43.19 5.87
N ILE A 145 1.76 44.06 4.86
CA ILE A 145 1.39 43.65 3.49
C ILE A 145 2.42 42.68 2.93
N ASP A 146 3.72 43.01 3.04
CA ASP A 146 4.81 42.13 2.60
C ASP A 146 4.80 40.81 3.38
N ALA A 147 4.65 40.87 4.71
CA ALA A 147 4.57 39.69 5.56
C ALA A 147 3.36 38.79 5.27
N ILE A 148 2.24 39.34 4.79
CA ILE A 148 1.06 38.60 4.34
C ILE A 148 1.36 37.94 2.99
N SER A 149 1.91 38.68 2.03
CA SER A 149 2.28 38.16 0.70
C SER A 149 3.26 36.99 0.83
N ASN A 150 4.28 37.13 1.68
CA ASN A 150 5.24 36.06 1.95
C ASN A 150 4.57 34.83 2.57
N LYS A 151 3.71 35.01 3.59
CA LYS A 151 2.97 33.88 4.21
C LYS A 151 1.99 33.21 3.27
N GLN A 152 1.34 33.96 2.38
CA GLN A 152 0.49 33.40 1.33
C GLN A 152 1.29 32.52 0.39
N GLY A 153 2.42 33.01 -0.11
CA GLY A 153 3.32 32.23 -0.96
C GLY A 153 3.85 30.96 -0.25
N GLU A 154 4.21 31.06 1.02
CA GLU A 154 4.61 29.89 1.82
C GLU A 154 3.48 28.85 1.95
N LEU A 155 2.23 29.28 2.16
CA LEU A 155 1.09 28.38 2.28
C LEU A 155 0.78 27.71 0.94
N GLU A 156 0.80 28.46 -0.17
CA GLU A 156 0.59 27.93 -1.52
C GLU A 156 1.68 26.92 -1.90
N ASN A 157 2.95 27.24 -1.64
CA ASN A 157 4.06 26.32 -1.85
C ASN A 157 3.91 25.05 -1.02
N TYR A 158 3.52 25.19 0.25
CA TYR A 158 3.30 24.05 1.14
C TYR A 158 2.18 23.13 0.64
N VAL A 159 1.08 23.68 0.13
CA VAL A 159 -0.02 22.91 -0.47
C VAL A 159 0.45 22.20 -1.74
N SER A 160 1.19 22.90 -2.62
CA SER A 160 1.74 22.33 -3.86
C SER A 160 2.68 21.16 -3.59
N ASP A 161 3.61 21.32 -2.65
CA ASP A 161 4.57 20.27 -2.30
C ASP A 161 3.90 19.11 -1.55
N GLY A 162 2.88 19.39 -0.73
CA GLY A 162 2.01 18.38 -0.13
C GLY A 162 1.31 17.53 -1.20
N TYR A 163 0.80 18.14 -2.27
CA TYR A 163 0.17 17.43 -3.38
C TYR A 163 1.17 16.55 -4.15
N LYS A 164 2.36 17.07 -4.48
CA LYS A 164 3.43 16.28 -5.13
C LYS A 164 3.85 15.08 -4.27
N THR A 165 3.98 15.29 -2.96
CA THR A 165 4.31 14.23 -2.01
C THR A 165 3.22 13.16 -1.98
N ALA A 166 1.95 13.56 -1.94
CA ALA A 166 0.82 12.64 -1.96
C ALA A 166 0.76 11.78 -3.23
N LEU A 167 0.99 12.39 -4.41
CA LEU A 167 1.04 11.66 -5.69
C LEU A 167 2.23 10.70 -5.76
N THR A 168 3.38 11.10 -5.24
CA THR A 168 4.57 10.25 -5.18
C THR A 168 4.30 9.03 -4.30
N GLU A 169 3.65 9.23 -3.16
CA GLU A 169 3.32 8.14 -2.25
C GLU A 169 2.23 7.23 -2.82
N GLU A 170 1.23 7.78 -3.51
CA GLU A 170 0.25 6.98 -4.26
C GLU A 170 0.94 6.05 -5.26
N ARG A 171 1.86 6.58 -6.08
CA ARG A 171 2.63 5.77 -7.03
C ARG A 171 3.47 4.71 -6.33
N ARG A 172 4.18 5.07 -5.26
CA ARG A 172 5.06 4.17 -4.51
C ARG A 172 4.33 2.96 -3.93
N ARG A 173 3.04 3.10 -3.60
CA ARG A 173 2.25 1.99 -3.05
C ARG A 173 1.99 0.88 -4.06
N PHE A 174 1.94 1.21 -5.36
CA PHE A 174 1.81 0.24 -6.45
C PHE A 174 3.15 -0.35 -6.92
N CYS A 175 4.25 0.36 -6.71
CA CYS A 175 5.61 -0.15 -6.95
C CYS A 175 6.10 -1.04 -5.79
#